data_AF-A0A9E2P2E1-F1
#
_entry.id   AF-A0A9E2P2E1-F1
#
_cell.length_a   1.000
_cell.length_b   1.000
_cell.length_c   1.000
_cell.angle_alpha   90.00
_cell.angle_beta   90.00
_cell.angle_gamma   90.00
#
_symmetry.space_group_name_H-M   'P 1'
#
loop_
_entity.id
_entity.type
_entity.pdbx_description
1 polymer ?
#
loop_
_entity_poly.entity_id
_entity_poly.type
_entity_poly.pdbx_seq_one_letter_code
_entity_poly.pdbx_strand_id
1 'polypeptide(L)' 'MMKTLYMIGGTMGVGKTTLCQQLKQDLQNSVFIDGDWCWDASPFQVTDEIKHL' A
#
# COMPACT_ATOMS: atom_id res chain seq x y z
N MET A 1 -0.58 -16.28 14.00
CA MET A 1 -0.22 -14.87 14.22
C MET A 1 -1.27 -14.00 13.58
N MET A 2 -1.80 -13.00 14.28
CA MET A 2 -2.71 -12.01 13.69
C MET A 2 -1.89 -10.90 13.04
N LYS A 3 -2.28 -10.51 11.83
CA LYS A 3 -1.75 -9.35 11.11
C LYS A 3 -2.85 -8.29 11.10
N THR A 4 -2.48 -7.04 11.28
CA THR A 4 -3.41 -5.90 11.22
C THR A 4 -3.23 -5.18 9.89
N LEU A 5 -4.34 -4.98 9.16
CA LEU A 5 -4.35 -4.23 7.91
C LEU A 5 -5.01 -2.86 8.14
N TYR A 6 -4.31 -1.79 7.79
CA TYR A 6 -4.83 -0.43 7.80
C TYR A 6 -5.03 0.04 6.36
N MET A 7 -6.24 0.45 6.01
CA MET A 7 -6.56 1.04 4.70
C MET A 7 -6.79 2.54 4.87
N ILE A 8 -5.94 3.35 4.24
CA ILE A 8 -5.96 4.81 4.36
C ILE A 8 -6.37 5.42 3.01
N GLY A 9 -7.63 5.85 2.92
CA GLY A 9 -8.21 6.51 1.75
C GLY A 9 -8.32 8.03 1.91
N GLY A 10 -8.47 8.75 0.80
CA GLY A 10 -8.61 10.21 0.81
C GLY A 10 -8.23 10.88 -0.52
N THR A 11 -8.61 12.14 -0.68
CA THR A 11 -8.37 12.93 -1.90
C THR A 11 -6.88 13.14 -2.18
N MET A 12 -6.52 13.49 -3.41
CA MET A 12 -5.14 13.81 -3.78
C MET A 12 -4.66 15.04 -2.96
N GLY A 13 -3.43 14.98 -2.43
CA GLY A 13 -2.85 16.06 -1.63
C GLY A 13 -3.24 16.09 -0.14
N VAL A 14 -4.14 15.22 0.34
CA VAL A 14 -4.55 15.19 1.77
C VAL A 14 -3.46 14.67 2.73
N GLY A 15 -2.33 14.19 2.22
CA GLY A 15 -1.20 13.74 3.04
C GLY A 15 -1.18 12.24 3.38
N LYS A 16 -1.88 11.38 2.62
CA LYS A 16 -1.91 9.91 2.84
C LYS A 16 -0.51 9.31 2.93
N THR A 17 0.35 9.58 1.95
CA THR A 17 1.71 9.05 1.90
C THR A 17 2.54 9.51 3.11
N THR A 18 2.42 10.78 3.52
CA THR A 18 3.09 11.30 4.72
C THR A 18 2.68 10.54 5.97
N LEU A 19 1.37 10.34 6.17
CA LEU A 19 0.84 9.58 7.30
C LEU A 19 1.35 8.13 7.29
N CYS A 20 1.28 7.45 6.15
CA CYS A 20 1.72 6.07 6.02
C CYS A 20 3.23 5.90 6.28
N GLN A 21 4.07 6.85 5.86
CA GLN A 21 5.51 6.84 6.15
C GLN A 21 5.79 6.98 7.65
N GLN A 22 5.05 7.86 8.34
CA GLN A 22 5.18 7.98 9.79
C GLN A 22 4.72 6.69 10.50
N LEU A 23 3.57 6.14 10.13
CA LEU A 23 3.07 4.88 10.70
C LEU A 23 4.05 3.72 10.51
N LYS A 24 4.75 3.67 9.37
CA LYS A 24 5.78 2.66 9.12
C LYS A 24 6.97 2.78 10.08
N GLN A 25 7.32 3.99 10.51
CA GLN A 25 8.37 4.22 11.51
C GLN A 25 7.91 3.86 12.92
N ASP A 26 6.65 4.14 13.24
CA ASP A 26 6.09 3.93 14.58
C ASP A 26 5.71 2.45 14.84
N LEU A 27 5.29 1.72 13.80
CA LEU A 27 4.85 0.33 13.90
C LEU A 27 5.98 -0.66 13.63
N GLN A 28 6.27 -1.50 14.62
CA GLN A 28 7.20 -2.63 14.45
C GLN A 28 6.66 -3.67 13.48
N ASN A 29 7.53 -4.23 12.63
CA ASN A 29 7.21 -5.28 11.66
C ASN A 29 6.06 -4.90 10.70
N SER A 30 6.03 -3.64 10.26
CA SER A 30 5.04 -3.12 9.33
C SER A 30 5.59 -2.97 7.91
N VAL A 31 4.69 -3.00 6.93
CA VAL A 31 4.98 -2.68 5.53
C VAL A 31 3.96 -1.65 5.06
N PHE A 32 4.44 -0.65 4.31
CA PHE A 32 3.59 0.31 3.62
C PHE A 32 3.54 -0.07 2.13
N ILE A 33 2.34 -0.22 1.60
CA ILE A 33 2.06 -0.47 0.18
C ILE A 33 1.33 0.77 -0.35
N ASP A 34 1.96 1.48 -1.28
CA ASP A 34 1.35 2.63 -1.95
C ASP A 34 0.64 2.16 -3.24
N GLY A 35 -0.59 2.61 -3.44
CA GLY A 35 -1.37 2.29 -4.64
C GLY A 35 -0.73 2.85 -5.91
N ASP A 36 -0.04 3.99 -5.80
CA ASP A 36 0.70 4.59 -6.92
C ASP A 36 1.90 3.71 -7.32
N TRP A 37 2.54 3.05 -6.34
CA TRP A 37 3.68 2.16 -6.59
C TRP A 37 3.28 0.81 -7.20
N CYS A 38 2.05 0.34 -6.92
CA CYS A 38 1.50 -0.87 -7.54
C CYS A 38 1.23 -0.67 -9.06
N TRP A 39 0.93 0.56 -9.47
CA TRP A 39 0.79 0.95 -10.87
C TRP A 39 2.12 1.13 -11.61
N ASP A 40 3.22 1.37 -10.88
CA ASP A 40 4.58 1.51 -11.43
C ASP A 40 5.31 0.16 -11.60
N ALA A 41 4.62 -0.97 -11.41
CA ALA A 41 5.12 -2.27 -11.80
C ALA A 41 5.34 -2.27 -13.33
N SER A 42 6.60 -2.31 -13.78
CA SER A 42 6.95 -2.32 -15.20
C SER A 42 7.77 -3.57 -15.56
N PRO A 43 7.25 -4.46 -16.42
CA PRO A 43 5.92 -4.41 -17.01
C PRO A 43 4.83 -4.77 -16.00
N PHE A 44 3.67 -4.11 -16.10
CA PHE A 44 2.47 -4.54 -15.39
C PHE A 44 2.02 -5.85 -16.03
N GLN A 45 2.28 -6.97 -15.36
CA GLN A 45 1.92 -8.29 -15.85
C GLN A 45 0.66 -8.79 -15.16
N VAL A 46 -0.40 -8.94 -15.94
CA VAL A 46 -1.62 -9.58 -15.47
C VAL A 46 -1.45 -11.09 -15.58
N THR A 47 -1.14 -11.75 -14.46
CA THR A 47 -1.18 -13.22 -14.37
C THR A 47 -2.61 -13.70 -14.08
N ASP A 48 -2.88 -14.99 -14.31
CA ASP A 48 -4.22 -15.55 -14.01
C ASP A 48 -4.54 -15.53 -12.51
N GLU A 49 -3.52 -15.50 -11.63
CA GLU A 49 -3.74 -15.29 -10.19
C GLU A 49 -4.23 -13.87 -9.89
N ILE A 50 -3.70 -12.85 -10.58
CA ILE A 50 -4.09 -11.44 -10.40
C ILE A 50 -5.51 -11.17 -10.91
N LYS A 51 -5.98 -11.91 -11.93
CA LYS A 51 -7.36 -11.77 -12.45
C LYS A 51 -8.44 -12.28 -11.49
N HIS A 52 -8.06 -13.05 -10.47
CA HIS A 52 -8.99 -13.71 -9.55
C HIS A 52 -8.93 -13.13 -8.12
N LEU A 53 -8.12 -12.09 -7.90
CA LEU A 53 -8.08 -11.24 -6.71
C LEU A 53 -9.04 -10.06 -6.87
#